data_AF-A0A323UIM5-F1
#
_entry.id   AF-A0A323UIM5-F1
#
_cell.length_a   1.000
_cell.length_b   1.000
_cell.length_c   1.000
_cell.angle_alpha   90.00
_cell.angle_beta   90.00
_cell.angle_gamma   90.00
#
_symmetry.space_group_name_H-M   'P 1'
#
loop_
_entity.id
_entity.type
_entity.pdbx_description
1 polymer ?
#
loop_
_entity_poly.entity_id
_entity_poly.type
_entity_poly.pdbx_seq_one_letter_code
_entity_poly.pdbx_strand_id
1 'polypeptide(L)'
;YRLYLPQDWSKDRARRKKAGVPKEIKFTTKPEIALEQIQWACAAGLPRGVALMDAAYGNDSRLRAGMTALEVPYVVGILPNTLMWRSGTGPRRKGKPLNNTGRRDEPDLVSAKDVALALPKRAWRTVVWREGSADFLSSRFARVRVSVG
;
A
#
# COMPACT_ATOMS: atom_id res chain seq x y z
N TYR A 1 -0.69 11.38 17.57
CA TYR A 1 -1.80 10.81 16.77
C TYR A 1 -2.27 11.86 15.76
N ARG A 2 -2.81 11.47 14.60
CA ARG A 2 -3.34 12.39 13.57
C ARG A 2 -4.78 11.99 13.22
N LEU A 3 -5.71 12.93 13.28
CA LEU A 3 -7.13 12.70 12.98
C LEU A 3 -7.34 12.62 11.46
N TYR A 4 -7.98 11.56 10.99
CA TYR A 4 -8.57 11.55 9.64
C TYR A 4 -9.93 12.24 9.68
N LEU A 5 -10.12 13.25 8.84
CA LEU A 5 -11.38 13.97 8.70
C LEU A 5 -11.87 13.82 7.26
N PRO A 6 -13.07 13.25 7.01
CA PRO A 6 -13.64 13.17 5.67
C PRO A 6 -13.71 14.53 4.99
N GLN A 7 -13.59 14.58 3.67
CA GLN A 7 -13.53 15.84 2.93
C GLN A 7 -14.76 16.71 3.16
N ASP A 8 -15.95 16.11 3.16
CA ASP A 8 -17.21 16.84 3.37
C ASP A 8 -17.28 17.45 4.77
N TRP A 9 -16.77 16.74 5.78
CA TRP A 9 -16.68 17.26 7.15
C TRP A 9 -15.65 18.38 7.27
N SER A 10 -14.53 18.29 6.53
CA SER A 10 -13.52 19.33 6.52
C SER A 10 -14.07 20.68 6.00
N LYS A 11 -15.13 20.64 5.18
CA LYS A 11 -15.82 21.81 4.62
C LYS A 11 -17.01 22.28 5.48
N ASP A 12 -17.52 21.45 6.38
CA ASP A 12 -18.65 21.77 7.26
C ASP A 12 -18.19 22.52 8.54
N ARG A 13 -18.20 23.85 8.48
CA ARG A 13 -17.75 24.70 9.59
C ARG A 13 -18.60 24.53 10.86
N ALA A 14 -19.92 24.32 10.72
CA ALA A 14 -20.82 24.18 11.87
C ALA A 14 -20.53 22.88 12.61
N ARG A 15 -20.40 21.77 11.87
CA ARG A 15 -20.04 20.46 12.42
C ARG A 15 -18.65 20.46 13.05
N ARG A 16 -17.66 21.10 12.40
CA ARG A 16 -16.30 21.24 12.97
C ARG A 16 -16.30 22.00 14.28
N LYS A 17 -17.00 23.12 14.37
CA LYS A 17 -17.13 23.90 15.61
C LYS A 17 -17.79 23.08 16.70
N LYS A 18 -18.88 22.37 16.38
CA LYS A 18 -19.60 21.50 17.33
C LYS A 18 -18.73 20.35 17.86
N ALA A 19 -17.90 19.76 17.00
CA ALA A 19 -17.01 18.64 17.36
C ALA A 19 -15.64 19.09 17.90
N GLY A 20 -15.39 20.40 18.04
CA GLY A 20 -14.11 20.91 18.55
C GLY A 20 -12.91 20.71 17.60
N VAL A 21 -13.15 20.53 16.30
CA VAL A 21 -12.08 20.27 15.32
C VAL A 21 -11.34 21.58 14.97
N PRO A 22 -10.02 21.70 15.26
CA PRO A 22 -9.24 22.90 14.95
C PRO A 22 -9.25 23.25 13.46
N LYS A 23 -9.18 24.53 13.10
CA LYS A 23 -9.31 25.00 11.69
C LYS A 23 -8.15 24.57 10.81
N GLU A 24 -7.00 24.30 11.43
CA GLU A 24 -5.73 23.95 10.81
C GLU A 24 -5.78 22.52 10.23
N ILE A 25 -6.68 21.67 10.74
CA ILE A 25 -6.90 20.32 10.20
C ILE A 25 -7.61 20.45 8.85
N LYS A 26 -6.87 20.17 7.77
CA LYS A 26 -7.41 20.09 6.42
C LYS A 26 -7.72 18.62 6.06
N PHE A 27 -8.44 18.41 4.96
CA PHE A 27 -8.57 17.08 4.40
C PHE A 27 -7.19 16.55 3.99
N THR A 28 -6.88 15.36 4.47
CA THR A 28 -5.68 14.59 4.12
C THR A 28 -6.13 13.14 3.99
N THR A 29 -5.69 12.44 2.96
CA THR A 29 -6.06 11.05 2.74
C THR A 29 -5.41 10.15 3.79
N LYS A 30 -5.99 8.96 4.02
CA LYS A 30 -5.41 7.99 4.96
C LYS A 30 -3.98 7.57 4.56
N PRO A 31 -3.65 7.29 3.28
CA PRO A 31 -2.28 6.98 2.88
C PRO A 31 -1.29 8.14 3.12
N GLU A 32 -1.69 9.39 2.88
CA GLU A 32 -0.86 10.56 3.18
C GLU A 32 -0.57 10.67 4.68
N ILE A 33 -1.59 10.54 5.53
CA ILE A 33 -1.42 10.55 6.99
C ILE A 33 -0.49 9.41 7.43
N ALA A 34 -0.64 8.21 6.86
CA ALA A 34 0.22 7.06 7.20
C ALA A 34 1.67 7.32 6.81
N LEU A 35 1.93 7.89 5.62
CA LEU A 35 3.28 8.23 5.19
C LEU A 35 3.91 9.29 6.09
N GLU A 36 3.17 10.36 6.44
CA GLU A 36 3.64 11.40 7.38
C GLU A 36 4.02 10.79 8.74
N GLN A 37 3.23 9.85 9.25
CA GLN A 37 3.52 9.17 10.51
C GLN A 37 4.77 8.29 10.43
N ILE A 38 4.97 7.58 9.31
CA ILE A 38 6.20 6.79 9.09
C ILE A 38 7.42 7.70 8.98
N GLN A 39 7.32 8.81 8.25
CA GLN A 39 8.38 9.81 8.13
C GLN A 39 8.76 10.37 9.49
N TRP A 40 7.77 10.76 10.29
CA TRP A 40 7.99 11.24 11.65
C TRP A 40 8.66 10.19 12.53
N ALA A 41 8.20 8.93 12.50
CA ALA A 41 8.78 7.84 13.28
C ALA A 41 10.25 7.59 12.90
N CYS A 42 10.57 7.65 11.61
CA CYS A 42 11.95 7.54 11.12
C CYS A 42 12.81 8.71 11.57
N ALA A 43 12.31 9.95 11.47
CA ALA A 43 13.02 11.16 11.88
C ALA A 43 13.26 11.22 13.39
N ALA A 44 12.32 10.69 14.19
CA ALA A 44 12.44 10.58 15.63
C ALA A 44 13.38 9.44 16.09
N GLY A 45 13.94 8.65 15.17
CA GLY A 45 14.86 7.56 15.49
C GLY A 45 14.19 6.37 16.19
N LEU A 46 12.89 6.17 15.98
CA LEU A 46 12.19 5.02 16.56
C LEU A 46 12.74 3.69 16.00
N PRO A 47 12.75 2.60 16.79
CA PRO A 47 13.20 1.30 16.32
C PRO A 47 12.47 0.87 15.03
N ARG A 48 13.25 0.48 14.02
CA ARG A 48 12.71 0.07 12.72
C ARG A 48 12.26 -1.40 12.75
N GLY A 49 11.18 -1.66 12.02
CA GLY A 49 10.64 -3.00 11.78
C GLY A 49 9.98 -3.07 10.40
N VAL A 50 9.15 -4.08 10.18
CA VAL A 50 8.38 -4.22 8.93
C VAL A 50 7.05 -3.49 9.06
N ALA A 51 6.75 -2.58 8.14
CA ALA A 51 5.44 -1.95 8.06
C ALA A 51 4.42 -2.92 7.45
N LEU A 52 3.31 -3.15 8.15
CA LEU A 52 2.20 -4.00 7.71
C LEU A 52 0.96 -3.16 7.48
N MET A 53 0.33 -3.29 6.31
CA MET A 53 -0.91 -2.55 6.00
C MET A 53 -1.85 -3.36 5.11
N ASP A 54 -3.14 -3.10 5.22
CA ASP A 54 -4.16 -3.70 4.35
C ASP A 54 -4.15 -3.09 2.93
N ALA A 55 -5.04 -3.60 2.07
CA ALA A 55 -5.15 -3.16 0.67
C ALA A 55 -5.70 -1.74 0.49
N ALA A 56 -6.37 -1.16 1.49
CA ALA A 56 -6.82 0.24 1.43
C ALA A 56 -5.64 1.22 1.47
N TYR A 57 -4.50 0.80 2.05
CA TYR A 57 -3.25 1.57 2.04
C TYR A 57 -2.30 1.07 0.97
N GLY A 58 -2.11 -0.25 0.88
CA GLY A 58 -1.08 -0.83 0.05
C GLY A 58 -1.30 -0.66 -1.45
N ASN A 59 -2.48 -0.23 -1.88
CA ASN A 59 -2.73 0.20 -3.25
C ASN A 59 -2.14 1.57 -3.63
N ASP A 60 -1.94 2.45 -2.65
CA ASP A 60 -1.37 3.76 -2.90
C ASP A 60 0.11 3.63 -3.27
N SER A 61 0.42 3.94 -4.53
CA SER A 61 1.76 3.80 -5.08
C SER A 61 2.76 4.78 -4.46
N ARG A 62 2.30 5.96 -4.04
CA ARG A 62 3.14 6.99 -3.41
C ARG A 62 3.51 6.59 -1.99
N LEU A 63 2.58 5.99 -1.24
CA LEU A 63 2.87 5.42 0.07
C LEU A 63 3.94 4.32 -0.02
N ARG A 64 3.80 3.36 -0.96
CA ARG A 64 4.81 2.31 -1.20
C ARG A 64 6.16 2.90 -1.59
N ALA A 65 6.18 3.85 -2.53
CA ALA A 65 7.42 4.52 -2.95
C ALA A 65 8.06 5.31 -1.79
N GLY A 66 7.26 5.97 -0.96
CA GLY A 66 7.72 6.69 0.22
C GLY A 66 8.35 5.76 1.26
N MET A 67 7.72 4.61 1.55
CA MET A 67 8.33 3.60 2.43
C MET A 67 9.66 3.07 1.87
N THR A 68 9.74 2.81 0.56
CA THR A 68 10.99 2.42 -0.10
C THR A 68 12.06 3.50 0.04
N ALA A 69 11.72 4.77 -0.19
CA ALA A 69 12.65 5.90 -0.07
C ALA A 69 13.15 6.13 1.37
N LEU A 70 12.33 5.78 2.36
CA LEU A 70 12.72 5.80 3.78
C LEU A 70 13.48 4.56 4.21
N GLU A 71 13.70 3.60 3.31
CA GLU A 71 14.31 2.29 3.60
C GLU A 71 13.54 1.52 4.69
N VAL A 72 12.21 1.63 4.68
CA VAL A 72 11.33 0.88 5.57
C VAL A 72 10.85 -0.38 4.82
N PRO A 73 11.24 -1.59 5.26
CA PRO A 73 10.71 -2.82 4.68
C PRO A 73 9.21 -2.91 4.97
N TYR A 74 8.43 -3.39 4.01
CA TYR A 74 6.97 -3.46 4.15
C TYR A 74 6.37 -4.72 3.53
N VAL A 75 5.23 -5.14 4.09
CA VAL A 75 4.32 -6.13 3.49
C VAL A 75 2.93 -5.52 3.51
N VAL A 76 2.38 -5.23 2.33
CA VAL A 76 1.09 -4.57 2.20
C VAL A 76 0.16 -5.35 1.29
N GLY A 77 -1.13 -5.35 1.61
CA GLY A 77 -2.16 -5.85 0.71
C GLY A 77 -2.24 -4.98 -0.55
N ILE A 78 -2.56 -5.57 -1.70
CA ILE A 78 -2.87 -4.85 -2.94
C ILE A 78 -4.15 -5.42 -3.55
N LEU A 79 -4.83 -4.64 -4.37
CA LEU A 79 -5.96 -5.13 -5.15
C LEU A 79 -5.47 -5.95 -6.36
N PRO A 80 -6.27 -6.92 -6.83
CA PRO A 80 -5.91 -7.77 -7.97
C PRO A 80 -5.66 -6.99 -9.27
N ASN A 81 -6.23 -5.79 -9.41
CA ASN A 81 -6.08 -4.92 -10.58
C ASN A 81 -4.85 -3.99 -10.49
N THR A 82 -4.06 -4.05 -9.42
CA THR A 82 -2.82 -3.28 -9.31
C THR A 82 -1.85 -3.70 -10.42
N LEU A 83 -1.33 -2.72 -11.15
CA LEU A 83 -0.47 -2.93 -12.31
C LEU A 83 1.00 -3.03 -11.92
N MET A 84 1.72 -3.91 -12.59
CA MET A 84 3.15 -4.16 -12.39
C MET A 84 3.80 -4.70 -13.66
N TRP A 85 5.13 -4.65 -13.73
CA TRP A 85 5.90 -5.35 -14.74
C TRP A 85 6.23 -6.76 -14.25
N ARG A 86 6.26 -7.72 -15.19
CA ARG A 86 6.76 -9.07 -14.91
C ARG A 86 8.24 -9.01 -14.49
N SER A 87 8.71 -10.07 -13.83
CA SER A 87 10.13 -10.18 -13.47
C SER A 87 11.03 -9.97 -14.69
N GLY A 88 12.03 -9.11 -14.58
CA GLY A 88 12.96 -8.82 -15.66
C GLY A 88 12.43 -7.84 -16.72
N THR A 89 11.16 -7.45 -16.65
CA THR A 89 10.67 -6.26 -17.35
C THR A 89 10.61 -5.09 -16.37
N GLY A 90 10.71 -3.87 -16.87
CA GLY A 90 10.80 -2.70 -16.03
C GLY A 90 10.40 -1.45 -16.76
N PRO A 91 10.16 -0.36 -16.02
CA PRO A 91 9.71 0.87 -16.62
C PRO A 91 10.70 1.32 -17.69
N ARG A 92 10.21 1.44 -18.94
CA ARG A 92 11.01 1.92 -20.06
C ARG A 92 11.40 3.39 -19.89
N ARG A 93 10.57 4.17 -19.18
CA ARG A 93 10.80 5.61 -18.94
C ARG A 93 11.15 5.87 -17.47
N LYS A 94 12.42 6.07 -17.13
CA LYS A 94 12.81 6.50 -15.78
C LYS A 94 12.48 8.00 -15.60
N GLY A 95 11.98 8.40 -14.43
CA GLY A 95 11.82 9.81 -14.05
C GLY A 95 10.41 10.44 -14.18
N LYS A 96 9.38 9.74 -14.65
CA LYS A 96 8.00 10.26 -14.56
C LYS A 96 7.44 10.04 -13.15
N PRO A 97 6.77 11.06 -12.55
CA PRO A 97 6.16 10.92 -11.23
C PRO A 97 5.01 9.91 -11.30
N LEU A 98 4.90 9.07 -10.27
CA LEU A 98 3.75 8.18 -10.11
C LEU A 98 2.50 9.02 -9.83
N ASN A 99 1.43 8.77 -10.58
CA ASN A 99 0.10 9.10 -10.08
C ASN A 99 -0.31 8.05 -9.01
N ASN A 100 -1.39 8.29 -8.26
CA ASN A 100 -1.82 7.35 -7.21
C ASN A 100 -2.10 5.94 -7.74
N THR A 101 -2.33 5.78 -9.05
CA THR A 101 -2.57 4.50 -9.72
C THR A 101 -1.33 3.93 -10.43
N GLY A 102 -0.16 4.58 -10.33
CA GLY A 102 1.11 4.17 -10.94
C GLY A 102 1.37 4.77 -12.33
N ARG A 103 1.83 3.94 -13.29
CA ARG A 103 2.19 4.34 -14.67
C ARG A 103 1.33 3.66 -15.73
N ARG A 104 0.01 3.79 -15.60
CA ARG A 104 -0.98 3.04 -16.40
C ARG A 104 -0.77 3.09 -17.93
N ASP A 105 -0.13 4.14 -18.45
CA ASP A 105 0.07 4.35 -19.89
C ASP A 105 1.35 3.67 -20.44
N GLU A 106 2.09 2.92 -19.63
CA GLU A 106 3.27 2.19 -20.07
C GLU A 106 2.87 0.88 -20.78
N PRO A 107 3.42 0.60 -21.97
CA PRO A 107 3.28 -0.72 -22.57
C PRO A 107 3.92 -1.77 -21.64
N ASP A 108 3.37 -2.98 -21.63
CA ASP A 108 3.86 -4.16 -20.87
C ASP A 108 3.44 -4.25 -19.39
N LEU A 109 2.56 -3.38 -18.90
CA LEU A 109 1.96 -3.56 -17.58
C LEU A 109 0.94 -4.71 -17.58
N VAL A 110 1.02 -5.53 -16.54
CA VAL A 110 0.06 -6.63 -16.28
C VAL A 110 -0.53 -6.47 -14.89
N SER A 111 -1.75 -6.98 -14.68
CA SER A 111 -2.37 -6.93 -13.36
C SER A 111 -1.74 -7.95 -12.40
N ALA A 112 -1.81 -7.67 -11.09
CA ALA A 112 -1.41 -8.61 -10.05
C ALA A 112 -2.13 -9.97 -10.21
N LYS A 113 -3.40 -9.92 -10.61
CA LYS A 113 -4.20 -11.11 -10.92
C LYS A 113 -3.60 -11.93 -12.05
N ASP A 114 -3.25 -11.30 -13.16
CA ASP A 114 -2.69 -12.01 -14.33
C ASP A 114 -1.30 -12.57 -14.03
N VAL A 115 -0.51 -11.87 -13.21
CA VAL A 115 0.76 -12.41 -12.70
C VAL A 115 0.52 -13.66 -11.88
N ALA A 116 -0.42 -13.63 -10.92
CA ALA A 116 -0.74 -14.77 -10.08
C ALA A 116 -1.27 -15.97 -10.89
N LEU A 117 -2.21 -15.74 -11.81
CA LEU A 117 -2.82 -16.80 -12.64
C LEU A 117 -1.82 -17.44 -13.63
N ALA A 118 -0.78 -16.71 -14.03
CA ALA A 118 0.26 -17.24 -14.93
C ALA A 118 1.30 -18.13 -14.21
N LEU A 119 1.29 -18.20 -12.87
CA LEU A 119 2.26 -19.01 -12.13
C LEU A 119 1.97 -20.51 -12.31
N PRO A 120 3.00 -21.35 -12.58
CA PRO A 120 2.80 -22.78 -12.71
C PRO A 120 2.36 -23.38 -11.38
N LYS A 121 1.59 -24.47 -11.41
CA LYS A 121 1.07 -25.15 -10.19
C LYS A 121 2.16 -25.42 -9.15
N ARG A 122 3.38 -25.80 -9.60
CA ARG A 122 4.55 -26.06 -8.73
C ARG A 122 5.08 -24.85 -7.94
N ALA A 123 4.72 -23.63 -8.33
CA ALA A 123 5.11 -22.41 -7.62
C ALA A 123 4.28 -22.16 -6.35
N TRP A 124 3.11 -22.82 -6.24
CA TRP A 124 2.20 -22.67 -5.12
C TRP A 124 2.52 -23.66 -4.01
N ARG A 125 2.53 -23.20 -2.76
CA ARG A 125 2.75 -24.01 -1.57
C ARG A 125 1.60 -23.81 -0.60
N THR A 126 1.07 -24.90 -0.07
CA THR A 126 0.11 -24.86 1.03
C THR A 126 0.87 -24.56 2.32
N VAL A 127 0.42 -23.56 3.05
CA VAL A 127 0.94 -23.18 4.36
C VAL A 127 -0.18 -23.31 5.37
N VAL A 128 0.12 -23.94 6.50
CA VAL A 128 -0.75 -24.09 7.67
C VAL A 128 -0.08 -23.33 8.82
N TRP A 129 -0.81 -22.50 9.57
CA TRP A 129 -0.15 -21.62 10.57
C TRP A 129 -0.73 -21.64 11.98
N ARG A 130 -2.04 -21.76 12.17
CA ARG A 130 -2.62 -21.92 13.52
C ARG A 130 -3.94 -22.64 13.47
N GLU A 131 -4.29 -23.28 14.57
CA GLU A 131 -5.63 -23.82 14.79
C GLU A 131 -6.65 -22.67 14.82
N GLY A 132 -7.70 -22.79 14.01
CA GLY A 132 -8.87 -21.92 14.04
C GLY A 132 -9.94 -22.48 14.97
N SER A 133 -11.09 -21.82 15.04
CA SER A 133 -12.22 -22.28 15.86
C SER A 133 -12.89 -23.57 15.36
N ALA A 134 -12.57 -24.01 14.14
CA ALA A 134 -13.13 -25.21 13.50
C ALA A 134 -12.03 -26.22 13.11
N ASP A 135 -10.98 -25.76 12.44
CA ASP A 135 -9.84 -26.57 12.01
C ASP A 135 -8.62 -25.67 11.82
N PHE A 136 -7.46 -26.25 11.51
CA PHE A 136 -6.24 -25.55 11.14
C PHE A 136 -6.46 -24.61 9.95
N LEU A 137 -6.09 -23.34 10.16
CA LEU A 137 -6.09 -22.35 9.10
C LEU A 137 -4.96 -22.65 8.11
N SER A 138 -5.35 -22.85 6.86
CA SER A 138 -4.44 -23.11 5.75
C SER A 138 -4.80 -22.30 4.51
N SER A 139 -3.81 -22.01 3.67
CA SER A 139 -3.99 -21.34 2.38
C SER A 139 -2.81 -21.64 1.45
N ARG A 140 -2.93 -21.25 0.18
CA ARG A 140 -1.88 -21.43 -0.82
C ARG A 140 -1.20 -20.10 -1.12
N PHE A 141 0.12 -20.10 -1.07
CA PHE A 141 0.94 -18.94 -1.34
C PHE A 141 1.92 -19.23 -2.45
N ALA A 142 2.25 -18.21 -3.24
CA ALA A 142 3.36 -18.21 -4.16
C ALA A 142 4.16 -16.92 -3.98
N ARG A 143 5.46 -16.98 -4.27
CA ARG A 143 6.35 -15.81 -4.24
C ARG A 143 6.93 -15.59 -5.62
N VAL A 144 6.76 -14.39 -6.14
CA VAL A 144 7.33 -13.97 -7.42
C VAL A 144 7.90 -12.57 -7.28
N ARG A 145 9.08 -12.33 -7.86
CA ARG A 145 9.64 -10.99 -7.95
C ARG A 145 8.98 -10.27 -9.14
N VAL A 146 8.59 -9.03 -8.92
CA VAL A 146 8.00 -8.17 -9.95
C VAL A 146 8.67 -6.81 -9.86
N SER A 147 8.59 -6.03 -10.93
CA SER A 147 9.00 -4.62 -10.88
C SER A 147 7.75 -3.77 -10.71
N VAL A 148 7.81 -2.84 -9.77
CA VAL A 148 6.83 -1.79 -9.57
C VAL A 148 7.53 -0.45 -9.77
N GLY A 149 6.80 0.57 -10.18
CA GLY A 149 7.37 1.88 -10.50
C GLY A 149 6.31 2.94 -10.50
#